data_AF-A0A4Y2JTQ1-F1
#
_entry.id   AF-A0A4Y2JTQ1-F1
#
_cell.length_a   1.000
_cell.length_b   1.000
_cell.length_c   1.000
_cell.angle_alpha   90.00
_cell.angle_beta   90.00
_cell.angle_gamma   90.00
#
_symmetry.space_group_name_H-M   'P 1'
#
loop_
_entity.id
_entity.type
_entity.pdbx_description
1 polymer ?
#
loop_
_entity_poly.entity_id
_entity_poly.type
_entity_poly.pdbx_seq_one_letter_code
_entity_poly.pdbx_strand_id
1 'polypeptide(L)'
;MPLEKKERALLMKLFYRNGSNLSTAPLVYQRLKDLRKGAMSGQAALKKIITKFQGIRELSVLRGRGQKRISSETAEEVALTMVERVSDS
;
A
#
# COMPACT_ATOMS: atom_id res chain seq x y z
N MET A 1 16.45 4.26 -4.21
CA MET A 1 15.66 5.34 -3.58
C MET A 1 14.50 4.71 -2.82
N PRO A 2 14.56 4.64 -1.49
CA PRO A 2 13.45 4.17 -0.68
C PRO A 2 12.34 5.25 -0.66
N LEU A 3 11.17 4.94 -1.24
CA LEU A 3 10.01 5.83 -1.12
C LEU A 3 9.45 5.84 0.30
N GLU A 4 8.99 6.99 0.77
CA GLU A 4 8.26 7.09 2.02
C GLU A 4 6.89 6.37 1.95
N LYS A 5 6.27 6.10 3.12
CA LYS A 5 4.93 5.49 3.16
C LYS A 5 3.89 6.31 2.38
N LYS A 6 3.90 7.64 2.54
CA LYS A 6 2.97 8.56 1.85
C LYS A 6 3.15 8.51 0.33
N GLU A 7 4.39 8.42 -0.13
CA GLU A 7 4.74 8.34 -1.54
C GLU A 7 4.32 7.00 -2.17
N ARG A 8 4.53 5.90 -1.45
CA ARG A 8 4.03 4.58 -1.86
C ARG A 8 2.51 4.56 -1.97
N ALA A 9 1.79 5.16 -1.01
CA ALA A 9 0.34 5.25 -1.04
C ALA A 9 -0.15 6.06 -2.25
N LEU A 10 0.51 7.20 -2.55
CA LEU A 10 0.21 8.01 -3.72
C LEU A 10 0.45 7.24 -5.04
N LEU A 11 1.58 6.55 -5.16
CA LEU A 11 1.91 5.73 -6.32
C LEU A 11 0.84 4.63 -6.55
N MET A 12 0.39 3.97 -5.48
CA MET A 12 -0.63 2.93 -5.56
C MET A 12 -2.01 3.50 -5.91
N LYS A 13 -2.37 4.67 -5.36
CA LYS A 13 -3.60 5.38 -5.74
C LYS A 13 -3.59 5.72 -7.24
N LEU A 14 -2.48 6.23 -7.76
CA LEU A 14 -2.31 6.50 -9.19
C LEU A 14 -2.34 5.22 -10.04
N PHE A 15 -1.82 4.11 -9.52
CA PHE A 15 -1.86 2.82 -10.20
C PHE A 15 -3.29 2.32 -10.41
N TYR A 16 -4.11 2.29 -9.36
CA TYR A 16 -5.50 1.85 -9.48
C TYR A 16 -6.34 2.83 -10.30
N ARG A 17 -6.12 4.15 -10.16
CA ARG A 17 -6.83 5.16 -10.95
C ARG A 17 -6.56 5.05 -12.46
N ASN A 18 -5.38 4.56 -12.85
CA ASN A 18 -4.98 4.34 -14.24
C ASN A 18 -5.24 2.90 -14.72
N GLY A 19 -6.22 2.21 -14.15
CA GLY A 19 -6.61 0.86 -14.59
C GLY A 19 -5.54 -0.21 -14.31
N SER A 20 -4.74 -0.05 -13.26
CA SER A 20 -3.66 -0.97 -12.91
C SER A 20 -2.57 -1.11 -13.99
N ASN A 21 -2.32 -0.04 -14.74
CA ASN A 21 -1.29 -0.01 -15.77
C ASN A 21 0.10 0.30 -15.19
N LEU A 22 1.01 -0.69 -15.24
CA LEU A 22 2.39 -0.60 -14.76
C LEU A 22 3.29 0.36 -15.58
N SER A 23 2.88 0.71 -16.79
CA SER A 23 3.60 1.67 -17.64
C SER A 23 3.16 3.10 -17.35
N THR A 24 1.86 3.32 -17.13
CA THR A 24 1.30 4.68 -16.97
C THR A 24 1.48 5.22 -15.55
N ALA A 25 1.31 4.40 -14.51
CA ALA A 25 1.35 4.88 -13.14
C ALA A 25 2.70 5.49 -12.71
N PRO A 26 3.86 4.88 -13.04
CA PRO A 26 5.16 5.48 -12.74
C PRO A 26 5.40 6.79 -13.49
N LEU A 27 4.92 6.91 -14.74
CA LEU A 27 5.03 8.13 -15.55
C LEU A 27 4.25 9.29 -14.92
N VAL A 28 3.01 9.04 -14.51
CA VAL A 28 2.16 10.05 -13.87
C VAL A 28 2.74 10.46 -12.52
N TYR A 29 3.25 9.51 -11.73
CA TYR A 29 3.92 9.81 -10.46
C TYR A 29 5.16 10.69 -10.65
N GLN A 30 6.00 10.40 -11.65
CA GLN A 30 7.18 11.22 -11.96
C GLN A 30 6.82 12.63 -12.38
N ARG A 31 5.80 12.78 -13.24
CA ARG A 31 5.29 14.10 -13.64
C ARG A 31 4.77 14.88 -12.45
N LEU A 32 4.02 14.25 -11.54
CA LEU A 32 3.47 14.91 -10.36
C LEU A 32 4.53 15.37 -9.36
N LYS A 33 5.67 14.68 -9.33
CA LYS A 33 6.79 14.98 -8.41
C LYS A 33 7.88 15.83 -9.06
N ASP A 34 7.68 16.30 -10.30
CA ASP A 34 8.69 16.98 -11.11
C ASP A 34 10.04 16.24 -11.14
N LEU A 35 10.00 14.91 -11.07
CA LEU A 35 11.19 14.08 -11.11
C LEU A 35 11.77 14.19 -12.53
N ARG A 36 12.98 14.76 -12.64
CA ARG A 36 13.65 15.00 -13.93
C ARG A 36 13.52 13.79 -14.85
N LYS A 37 13.01 14.07 -16.06
CA LYS A 37 12.63 13.13 -17.14
C LYS A 37 13.74 12.15 -17.58
N GLY A 38 14.98 12.33 -17.10
CA GLY A 38 16.16 11.52 -17.43
C GLY A 38 16.49 10.38 -16.43
N ALA A 39 15.82 10.28 -15.29
CA ALA A 39 16.06 9.18 -14.35
C ALA A 39 15.34 7.90 -14.82
N MET A 40 15.84 7.27 -15.88
CA MET A 40 15.41 5.91 -16.30
C MET A 40 15.49 4.92 -15.13
N SER A 41 16.47 5.09 -14.22
CA SER A 41 16.59 4.31 -12.99
C SER A 41 15.41 4.52 -12.02
N GLY A 42 14.80 5.70 -12.03
CA GLY A 42 13.63 6.04 -11.22
C GLY A 42 12.39 5.24 -11.64
N GLN A 43 12.17 5.06 -12.95
CA GLN A 43 11.01 4.29 -13.44
C GLN A 43 11.13 2.81 -13.10
N ALA A 44 12.31 2.21 -13.29
CA ALA A 44 12.55 0.83 -12.93
C ALA A 44 12.33 0.58 -11.43
N ALA A 45 12.77 1.51 -10.58
CA ALA A 45 12.55 1.44 -9.13
C ALA A 45 11.05 1.53 -8.78
N LEU A 46 10.30 2.44 -9.39
CA LEU A 46 8.84 2.58 -9.17
C LEU A 46 8.09 1.32 -9.62
N LYS A 47 8.42 0.78 -10.79
CA LYS A 47 7.85 -0.49 -11.28
C LYS A 47 8.10 -1.62 -10.29
N LYS A 48 9.32 -1.74 -9.76
CA LYS A 48 9.71 -2.75 -8.76
C LYS A 48 8.92 -2.62 -7.45
N ILE A 49 8.56 -1.40 -7.04
CA ILE A 49 7.72 -1.17 -5.85
C ILE A 49 6.29 -1.65 -6.09
N ILE A 50 5.71 -1.35 -7.26
CA ILE A 50 4.36 -1.81 -7.60
C ILE A 50 4.32 -3.33 -7.72
N THR A 51 5.31 -3.97 -8.36
CA THR A 51 5.37 -5.44 -8.47
C THR A 51 5.53 -6.10 -7.10
N LYS A 52 6.39 -5.56 -6.22
CA LYS A 52 6.47 -6.05 -4.83
C LYS A 52 5.13 -5.96 -4.11
N PHE A 53 4.40 -4.86 -4.29
CA PHE A 53 3.09 -4.69 -3.67
C PHE A 53 2.06 -5.69 -4.21
N GLN A 54 2.01 -5.87 -5.54
CA GLN A 54 1.15 -6.88 -6.16
C GLN A 54 1.51 -8.28 -5.70
N GLY A 55 2.80 -8.63 -5.63
CA GLY A 55 3.26 -9.92 -5.13
C GLY A 55 2.93 -10.14 -3.66
N ILE A 56 3.02 -9.11 -2.80
CA ILE A 56 2.56 -9.21 -1.39
C ILE A 56 1.04 -9.40 -1.32
N ARG A 57 0.28 -8.68 -2.15
CA ARG A 57 -1.18 -8.83 -2.20
C ARG A 57 -1.58 -10.22 -2.68
N GLU A 58 -0.94 -10.71 -3.73
CA GLU A 58 -1.12 -12.05 -4.27
C GLU A 58 -0.71 -13.10 -3.25
N LEU A 59 0.44 -12.95 -2.57
CA LEU A 59 0.84 -13.80 -1.45
C LEU A 59 -0.19 -13.78 -0.32
N SER A 60 -0.75 -12.63 0.04
CA SER A 60 -1.78 -12.54 1.09
C SER A 60 -3.09 -13.22 0.70
N VAL A 61 -3.45 -13.18 -0.59
CA VAL A 61 -4.65 -13.84 -1.13
C VAL A 61 -4.41 -15.34 -1.31
N LEU A 62 -3.20 -15.75 -1.72
CA LEU A 62 -2.77 -17.14 -1.83
C LEU A 62 -2.50 -17.78 -0.46
N ARG A 63 -2.33 -16.98 0.60
CA ARG A 63 -2.19 -17.46 2.00
C ARG A 63 -3.53 -17.95 2.58
N GLY A 64 -4.27 -18.71 1.78
CA GLY A 64 -5.34 -19.58 2.24
C GLY A 64 -4.78 -20.98 2.49
N ARG A 65 -4.27 -21.23 3.71
CA ARG A 65 -4.15 -22.52 4.42
C ARG A 65 -3.03 -22.43 5.47
N GLY A 66 -3.38 -22.14 6.72
CA GLY A 66 -2.53 -22.47 7.87
C GLY A 66 -1.96 -21.34 8.71
N GLN A 67 -2.48 -20.11 8.64
CA GLN A 67 -2.25 -19.15 9.73
C GLN A 67 -3.46 -19.15 10.66
N LYS A 68 -3.23 -19.51 11.93
CA LYS A 68 -4.25 -19.60 12.98
C LYS A 68 -5.15 -18.36 12.91
N ARG A 69 -6.46 -18.59 12.79
CA ARG A 69 -7.48 -17.60 13.10
C ARG A 69 -7.17 -17.11 14.50
N ILE A 70 -6.79 -15.84 14.63
CA ILE A 70 -6.98 -15.14 15.89
C ILE A 70 -8.48 -15.24 16.16
N SER A 71 -8.85 -15.81 17.30
CA SER A 71 -10.26 -15.98 17.70
C SER A 71 -10.98 -14.65 17.53
N SER A 72 -12.15 -14.66 16.90
CA SER A 72 -12.99 -13.46 16.71
C SER A 72 -13.44 -12.83 18.04
N GLU A 73 -13.16 -13.47 19.16
CA GLU A 73 -13.42 -13.00 20.52
C GLU A 73 -12.52 -11.82 20.93
N THR A 74 -11.27 -11.76 20.43
CA THR A 74 -10.31 -10.70 20.83
C THR A 74 -10.51 -9.38 20.07
N ALA A 75 -11.21 -9.39 18.93
CA ALA A 75 -11.43 -8.19 18.13
C ALA A 75 -12.55 -7.29 18.69
N GLU A 76 -13.55 -7.87 19.37
CA GLU A 76 -14.63 -7.12 20.01
C GLU A 76 -14.20 -6.54 21.37
N GLU A 77 -13.36 -7.25 22.13
CA GLU A 77 -12.87 -6.79 23.45
C GLU A 77 -11.95 -5.55 23.35
N VAL A 78 -11.14 -5.43 22.29
CA VAL A 78 -10.30 -4.23 22.05
C VAL A 78 -11.14 -3.04 21.56
N ALA A 79 -12.28 -3.29 20.92
CA ALA A 79 -13.17 -2.21 20.45
C ALA A 79 -13.98 -1.58 21.60
N LEU A 80 -14.42 -2.38 22.58
CA LEU A 80 -15.15 -1.88 23.75
C LEU A 80 -14.27 -1.12 24.74
N THR A 81 -13.01 -1.54 24.92
CA THR A 81 -12.10 -0.91 25.89
C THR A 81 -11.58 0.48 25.51
N MET A 82 -11.79 0.92 24.25
CA MET A 82 -11.44 2.29 23.81
C MET A 82 -12.58 3.31 23.95
N VAL A 83 -13.82 2.89 24.19
CA VAL A 83 -14.99 3.80 24.22
C VAL A 83 -15.32 4.32 25.62
N GLU A 84 -14.88 3.67 26.69
CA GLU A 84 -15.20 4.10 28.07
C GLU A 84 -14.22 5.12 28.71
N ARG A 85 -13.15 5.55 28.02
CA ARG A 85 -12.22 6.56 28.56
C ARG A 85 -12.43 8.00 28.06
N VAL A 86 -13.59 8.31 27.49
CA VAL A 86 -13.93 9.68 27.04
C VAL A 86 -15.31 10.11 27.53
N SER A 87 -15.74 9.67 28.71
CA SER A 87 -16.98 10.20 29.33
C SER A 87 -16.89 10.43 30.84
N ASP A 88 -15.69 10.63 31.39
CA ASP A 88 -15.53 11.24 32.71
C ASP A 88 -14.53 12.39 32.63
N SER A 89 -15.04 13.56 32.23
CA SER A 89 -14.65 14.90 32.71
C SER A 89 -15.53 15.96 32.05
#